data_AF-A0A0E1WZ19-F1
#
_entry.id   AF-A0A0E1WZ19-F1
#
_cell.length_a   1.000
_cell.length_b   1.000
_cell.length_c   1.000
_cell.angle_alpha   90.00
_cell.angle_beta   90.00
_cell.angle_gamma   90.00
#
_symmetry.space_group_name_H-M   'P 1'
#
loop_
_entity.id
_entity.type
_entity.pdbx_description
1 polymer ?
#
loop_
_entity_poly.entity_id
_entity_poly.type
_entity_poly.pdbx_seq_one_letter_code
_entity_poly.pdbx_strand_id
1 'polypeptide(L)'
;MSTIHFDKITLIGIGLIGSSLARVIRREGLATHIAIATRSAETLKRAEELNLGDSYTTNSAEAVKDADLVIVSVPVGSSGTVARQIAGNLKPGAIVTDVGSTKASVIAQMQPELPENVHFIPGHPLAGTEYSGPDAGFAELFTNRWCILTPLPDTDEKALEKLTAFWTACGSRLDHMDPQHHDLVLAIVSHLPHIIAYNIVGTASDLELVTKSKVIKYSASGFRDFTRLAASDPTMWRDVCLHNKDAILEMLGRFSEDLASLQRSIRWGDGEALFDLFTRTRAVRRGIIDAGQEVDAPDFGRQAAVRSTAPPQSAGRRPSGIKPALALPLRMAISIVGLPFSSFGMAESAKRTVAILPPCAGNTACPACASDCALTSVSFRSALINPSSLTENGPVSETIAPLGMETNA
;
A
#
# COMPACT_ATOMS: atom_id res chain seq x y z
N MET A 1 -18.67 20.75 23.78
CA MET A 1 -18.31 20.38 22.40
C MET A 1 -19.62 20.16 21.67
N SER A 2 -19.95 20.93 20.62
CA SER A 2 -21.12 20.59 19.81
C SER A 2 -20.86 19.23 19.19
N THR A 3 -21.75 18.27 19.45
CA THR A 3 -21.73 16.95 18.82
C THR A 3 -21.89 17.14 17.31
N ILE A 4 -20.83 16.90 16.55
CA ILE A 4 -20.89 16.92 15.09
C ILE A 4 -21.84 15.83 14.64
N HIS A 5 -22.81 16.20 13.81
CA HIS A 5 -23.87 15.31 13.35
C HIS A 5 -24.24 15.60 11.90
N PHE A 6 -24.55 14.54 11.16
CA PHE A 6 -25.08 14.58 9.80
C PHE A 6 -26.42 13.84 9.79
N ASP A 7 -27.44 14.36 9.12
CA ASP A 7 -28.71 13.62 9.05
C ASP A 7 -28.55 12.37 8.20
N LYS A 8 -27.82 12.48 7.08
CA LYS A 8 -27.49 11.34 6.23
C LYS A 8 -26.04 11.38 5.75
N ILE A 9 -25.32 10.29 6.00
CA ILE A 9 -24.00 10.01 5.39
C ILE A 9 -24.16 8.89 4.37
N THR A 10 -23.62 9.09 3.17
CA THR A 10 -23.56 8.06 2.12
C THR A 10 -22.12 7.59 1.92
N LEU A 11 -21.92 6.28 2.01
CA LEU A 11 -20.64 5.61 1.78
C LEU A 11 -20.68 4.90 0.42
N ILE A 12 -19.86 5.36 -0.53
CA ILE A 12 -19.75 4.75 -1.86
C ILE A 12 -18.49 3.91 -1.92
N GLY A 13 -18.66 2.59 -1.98
CA GLY A 13 -17.59 1.62 -1.75
C GLY A 13 -17.53 1.24 -0.27
N ILE A 14 -17.64 -0.06 0.02
CA ILE A 14 -17.73 -0.60 1.38
C ILE A 14 -16.63 -1.65 1.64
N GLY A 15 -15.41 -1.35 1.20
CA GLY A 15 -14.22 -2.15 1.50
C GLY A 15 -13.70 -1.94 2.93
N LEU A 16 -12.38 -2.09 3.13
CA LEU A 16 -11.74 -1.86 4.44
C LEU A 16 -12.07 -0.47 5.00
N ILE A 17 -11.80 0.59 4.21
CA ILE A 17 -11.95 1.97 4.67
C ILE A 17 -13.43 2.33 4.86
N GLY A 18 -14.26 2.12 3.85
CA GLY A 18 -15.69 2.41 3.93
C GLY A 18 -16.40 1.67 5.06
N SER A 19 -16.08 0.39 5.26
CA SER A 19 -16.71 -0.40 6.35
C SER A 19 -16.16 -0.04 7.73
N SER A 20 -14.93 0.46 7.83
CA SER A 20 -14.38 1.02 9.08
C SER A 20 -15.07 2.34 9.42
N LEU A 21 -15.28 3.20 8.41
CA LEU A 21 -16.05 4.44 8.54
C LEU A 21 -17.48 4.16 9.02
N ALA A 22 -18.17 3.21 8.38
CA ALA A 22 -19.51 2.78 8.80
C ALA A 22 -19.59 2.43 10.30
N ARG A 23 -18.61 1.66 10.79
CA ARG A 23 -18.55 1.23 12.19
C ARG A 23 -18.25 2.39 13.15
N VAL A 24 -17.30 3.27 12.82
CA VAL A 24 -16.98 4.42 13.70
C VAL A 24 -18.08 5.47 13.69
N ILE A 25 -18.72 5.73 12.54
CA ILE A 25 -19.88 6.63 12.43
C ILE A 25 -21.00 6.16 13.37
N ARG A 26 -21.28 4.85 13.38
CA ARG A 26 -22.28 4.26 14.28
C ARG A 26 -21.86 4.36 15.75
N ARG A 27 -20.59 4.03 16.06
CA ARG A 27 -20.05 4.03 17.44
C ARG A 27 -20.13 5.42 18.08
N GLU A 28 -19.76 6.44 17.32
CA GLU A 28 -19.70 7.84 17.80
C GLU A 28 -21.01 8.61 17.58
N GLY A 29 -22.01 8.00 16.93
CA GLY A 29 -23.32 8.63 16.67
C GLY A 29 -23.23 9.83 15.72
N LEU A 30 -22.38 9.77 14.70
CA LEU A 30 -22.11 10.90 13.78
C LEU A 30 -23.18 11.07 12.69
N ALA A 31 -24.09 10.10 12.55
CA ALA A 31 -25.15 10.13 11.55
C ALA A 31 -26.48 9.58 12.08
N THR A 32 -27.60 10.18 11.64
CA THR A 32 -28.93 9.57 11.84
C THR A 32 -29.10 8.37 10.89
N HIS A 33 -28.65 8.51 9.64
CA HIS A 33 -28.80 7.49 8.60
C HIS A 33 -27.49 7.28 7.84
N ILE A 34 -27.08 6.01 7.68
CA ILE A 34 -25.93 5.59 6.89
C ILE A 34 -26.43 4.86 5.64
N ALA A 35 -26.31 5.48 4.47
CA ALA A 35 -26.59 4.83 3.20
C ALA A 35 -25.32 4.20 2.61
N ILE A 36 -25.41 2.95 2.16
CA ILE A 36 -24.28 2.23 1.57
C ILE A 36 -24.58 1.94 0.11
N ALA A 37 -23.64 2.33 -0.76
CA ALA A 37 -23.63 1.95 -2.16
C ALA A 37 -22.35 1.18 -2.52
N THR A 38 -22.49 0.08 -3.26
CA THR A 38 -21.36 -0.60 -3.87
C THR A 38 -21.79 -1.30 -5.16
N ARG A 39 -20.89 -1.40 -6.13
CA ARG A 39 -21.20 -1.99 -7.46
C ARG A 39 -21.53 -3.48 -7.41
N SER A 40 -21.03 -4.20 -6.40
CA SER A 40 -21.20 -5.66 -6.29
C SER A 40 -22.36 -5.99 -5.37
N ALA A 41 -23.36 -6.71 -5.88
CA ALA A 41 -24.47 -7.21 -5.09
C ALA A 41 -24.01 -8.13 -3.94
N GLU A 42 -22.94 -8.90 -4.16
CA GLU A 42 -22.36 -9.78 -3.13
C GLU A 42 -21.76 -8.95 -1.98
N THR A 43 -20.96 -7.93 -2.30
CA THR A 43 -20.38 -7.04 -1.28
C THR A 43 -21.46 -6.24 -0.55
N LEU A 44 -22.51 -5.83 -1.26
CA LEU A 44 -23.65 -5.13 -0.66
C LEU A 44 -24.40 -6.02 0.34
N LYS A 45 -24.71 -7.26 -0.07
CA LYS A 45 -25.34 -8.26 0.81
C LYS A 45 -24.47 -8.53 2.04
N ARG A 46 -23.16 -8.66 1.87
CA ARG A 46 -22.26 -8.85 3.01
C ARG A 46 -22.26 -7.66 3.97
N ALA A 47 -22.30 -6.43 3.44
CA ALA A 47 -22.41 -5.22 4.27
C ALA A 47 -23.75 -5.13 5.03
N GLU A 48 -24.82 -5.67 4.46
CA GLU A 48 -26.14 -5.80 5.12
C GLU A 48 -26.10 -6.83 6.24
N GLU A 49 -25.54 -8.01 6.00
CA GLU A 49 -25.35 -9.04 7.04
C GLU A 49 -24.50 -8.56 8.22
N LEU A 50 -23.55 -7.65 7.95
CA LEU A 50 -22.70 -7.01 8.96
C LEU A 50 -23.35 -5.79 9.64
N ASN A 51 -24.58 -5.41 9.25
CA ASN A 51 -25.32 -4.25 9.76
C ASN A 51 -24.54 -2.93 9.67
N LEU A 52 -23.81 -2.73 8.57
CA LEU A 52 -22.95 -1.54 8.40
C LEU A 52 -23.72 -0.25 8.11
N GLY A 53 -24.98 -0.32 7.68
CA GLY A 53 -25.77 0.85 7.31
C GLY A 53 -27.26 0.64 7.55
N ASP A 54 -28.04 1.60 7.10
CA ASP A 54 -29.50 1.67 7.28
C ASP A 54 -30.25 1.50 5.95
N SER A 55 -29.58 1.78 4.82
CA SER A 55 -30.11 1.52 3.48
C SER A 55 -28.99 1.05 2.54
N TYR A 56 -29.31 0.12 1.65
CA TYR A 56 -28.35 -0.56 0.80
C TYR A 56 -28.82 -0.54 -0.65
N THR A 57 -27.97 -0.09 -1.57
CA THR A 57 -28.30 -0.10 -3.01
C THR A 57 -27.05 -0.32 -3.85
N THR A 58 -27.20 -0.91 -5.04
CA THR A 58 -26.12 -0.95 -6.04
C THR A 58 -26.07 0.32 -6.90
N ASN A 59 -27.02 1.23 -6.73
CA ASN A 59 -27.12 2.47 -7.48
C ASN A 59 -26.61 3.67 -6.66
N SER A 60 -25.39 4.13 -6.94
CA SER A 60 -24.79 5.28 -6.25
C SER A 60 -25.63 6.56 -6.35
N ALA A 61 -26.32 6.78 -7.48
CA ALA A 61 -27.15 7.96 -7.70
C ALA A 61 -28.37 8.00 -6.76
N GLU A 62 -28.94 6.83 -6.45
CA GLU A 62 -30.02 6.70 -5.47
C GLU A 62 -29.51 6.94 -4.05
N ALA A 63 -28.35 6.38 -3.71
CA ALA A 63 -27.80 6.45 -2.36
C ALA A 63 -27.49 7.88 -1.90
N VAL A 64 -27.06 8.76 -2.80
CA VAL A 64 -26.65 10.14 -2.47
C VAL A 64 -27.81 11.12 -2.28
N LYS A 65 -29.04 10.74 -2.64
CA LYS A 65 -30.20 11.62 -2.46
C LYS A 65 -30.31 12.07 -1.00
N ASP A 66 -30.47 13.37 -0.78
CA ASP A 66 -30.58 14.00 0.55
C ASP A 66 -29.36 13.85 1.47
N ALA A 67 -28.24 13.27 1.01
CA ALA A 67 -27.04 13.06 1.83
C ALA A 67 -26.32 14.38 2.17
N ASP A 68 -26.04 14.62 3.44
CA ASP A 68 -25.20 15.75 3.91
C ASP A 68 -23.73 15.55 3.62
N LEU A 69 -23.27 14.31 3.71
CA LEU A 69 -21.89 13.92 3.49
C LEU A 69 -21.85 12.67 2.62
N VAL A 70 -21.11 12.74 1.52
CA VAL A 70 -20.83 11.61 0.63
C VAL A 70 -19.34 11.30 0.69
N ILE A 71 -18.99 10.06 1.08
CA ILE A 71 -17.61 9.60 1.18
C ILE A 71 -17.35 8.54 0.11
N VAL A 72 -16.48 8.86 -0.84
CA VAL A 72 -16.09 7.99 -1.94
C VAL A 72 -14.88 7.14 -1.54
N SER A 73 -15.12 5.85 -1.31
CA SER A 73 -14.16 4.84 -0.84
C SER A 73 -13.96 3.71 -1.86
N VAL A 74 -13.60 4.10 -3.09
CA VAL A 74 -13.30 3.20 -4.22
C VAL A 74 -11.84 3.35 -4.65
N PRO A 75 -11.27 2.39 -5.43
CA PRO A 75 -9.97 2.59 -6.06
C PRO A 75 -9.93 3.90 -6.86
N VAL A 76 -8.81 4.64 -6.78
CA VAL A 76 -8.70 6.01 -7.32
C VAL A 76 -8.93 6.11 -8.83
N GLY A 77 -8.76 5.02 -9.58
CA GLY A 77 -9.10 4.98 -11.01
C GLY A 77 -10.61 4.95 -11.31
N SER A 78 -11.45 4.77 -10.30
CA SER A 78 -12.92 4.79 -10.42
C SER A 78 -13.55 6.09 -9.94
N SER A 79 -12.77 7.04 -9.42
CA SER A 79 -13.28 8.26 -8.79
C SER A 79 -14.10 9.12 -9.75
N GLY A 80 -13.63 9.36 -10.97
CA GLY A 80 -14.37 10.15 -11.97
C GLY A 80 -15.68 9.49 -12.41
N THR A 81 -15.70 8.17 -12.57
CA THR A 81 -16.93 7.42 -12.90
C THR A 81 -17.97 7.56 -11.79
N VAL A 82 -17.55 7.44 -10.52
CA VAL A 82 -18.45 7.63 -9.39
C VAL A 82 -18.99 9.06 -9.34
N ALA A 83 -18.12 10.07 -9.49
CA ALA A 83 -18.53 11.48 -9.49
C ALA A 83 -19.61 11.75 -10.55
N ARG A 84 -19.40 11.28 -11.79
CA ARG A 84 -20.38 11.40 -12.88
C ARG A 84 -21.72 10.74 -12.55
N GLN A 85 -21.71 9.57 -11.90
CA GLN A 85 -22.93 8.86 -11.52
C GLN A 85 -23.76 9.61 -10.48
N ILE A 86 -23.11 10.27 -9.52
CA ILE A 86 -23.79 10.91 -8.39
C ILE A 86 -24.17 12.37 -8.65
N ALA A 87 -23.48 13.05 -9.56
CA ALA A 87 -23.57 14.49 -9.81
C ALA A 87 -25.01 15.03 -9.85
N GLY A 88 -25.89 14.37 -10.60
CA GLY A 88 -27.29 14.82 -10.79
C GLY A 88 -28.23 14.57 -9.61
N ASN A 89 -27.79 13.96 -8.52
CA ASN A 89 -28.63 13.58 -7.38
C ASN A 89 -28.10 14.10 -6.03
N LEU A 90 -27.01 14.86 -6.04
CA LEU A 90 -26.48 15.50 -4.82
C LEU A 90 -27.40 16.63 -4.39
N LYS A 91 -27.62 16.76 -3.07
CA LYS A 91 -28.34 17.92 -2.55
C LYS A 91 -27.45 19.17 -2.58
N PRO A 92 -28.03 20.37 -2.77
CA PRO A 92 -27.30 21.62 -2.59
C PRO A 92 -26.67 21.69 -1.18
N GLY A 93 -25.41 22.11 -1.11
CA GLY A 93 -24.63 22.21 0.13
C GLY A 93 -24.10 20.87 0.66
N ALA A 94 -24.28 19.75 -0.05
CA ALA A 94 -23.67 18.47 0.34
C ALA A 94 -22.14 18.58 0.36
N ILE A 95 -21.51 17.95 1.34
CA ILE A 95 -20.06 17.74 1.36
C ILE A 95 -19.76 16.45 0.61
N VAL A 96 -18.89 16.51 -0.38
CA VAL A 96 -18.37 15.34 -1.08
C VAL A 96 -16.88 15.21 -0.74
N THR A 97 -16.46 14.04 -0.29
CA THR A 97 -15.06 13.75 0.02
C THR A 97 -14.68 12.36 -0.50
N ASP A 98 -13.39 12.08 -0.54
CA ASP A 98 -12.83 10.79 -0.90
C ASP A 98 -11.84 10.30 0.17
N VAL A 99 -11.34 9.08 0.01
CA VAL A 99 -10.30 8.49 0.87
C VAL A 99 -9.14 7.91 0.06
N GLY A 100 -8.98 8.36 -1.19
CA GLY A 100 -8.01 7.82 -2.14
C GLY A 100 -6.57 8.08 -1.73
N SER A 101 -5.66 7.19 -2.13
CA SER A 101 -4.24 7.33 -1.79
C SER A 101 -3.47 8.35 -2.65
N THR A 102 -4.10 8.88 -3.69
CA THR A 102 -3.58 9.96 -4.55
C THR A 102 -4.60 11.10 -4.57
N LYS A 103 -4.17 12.35 -4.72
CA LYS A 103 -5.05 13.52 -4.60
C LYS A 103 -5.15 14.35 -5.87
N ALA A 104 -4.05 14.69 -6.52
CA ALA A 104 -4.10 15.51 -7.73
C ALA A 104 -4.94 14.83 -8.83
N SER A 105 -4.76 13.51 -9.01
CA SER A 105 -5.52 12.74 -9.99
C SER A 105 -7.01 12.60 -9.64
N VAL A 106 -7.35 12.48 -8.36
CA VAL A 106 -8.73 12.31 -7.92
C VAL A 106 -9.48 13.63 -8.11
N ILE A 107 -8.83 14.75 -7.77
CA ILE A 107 -9.37 16.09 -8.00
C ILE A 107 -9.64 16.29 -9.48
N ALA A 108 -8.66 16.02 -10.35
CA ALA A 108 -8.80 16.18 -11.79
C ALA A 108 -9.92 15.31 -12.40
N GLN A 109 -10.21 14.15 -11.80
CA GLN A 109 -11.28 13.26 -12.24
C GLN A 109 -12.66 13.66 -11.73
N MET A 110 -12.76 14.10 -10.47
CA MET A 110 -14.05 14.31 -9.80
C MET A 110 -14.56 15.73 -9.98
N GLN A 111 -13.70 16.74 -9.83
CA GLN A 111 -14.11 18.15 -9.82
C GLN A 111 -14.90 18.56 -11.07
N PRO A 112 -14.53 18.15 -12.31
CA PRO A 112 -15.30 18.52 -13.51
C PRO A 112 -16.70 17.91 -13.59
N GLU A 113 -16.96 16.85 -12.83
CA GLU A 113 -18.24 16.13 -12.84
C GLU A 113 -19.19 16.62 -11.74
N LEU A 114 -18.65 17.24 -10.69
CA LEU A 114 -19.45 17.69 -9.54
C LEU A 114 -20.06 19.07 -9.80
N PRO A 115 -21.32 19.30 -9.39
CA PRO A 115 -21.99 20.58 -9.60
C PRO A 115 -21.41 21.67 -8.68
N GLU A 116 -21.53 22.94 -9.08
CA GLU A 116 -20.98 24.08 -8.30
C GLU A 116 -21.62 24.26 -6.91
N ASN A 117 -22.82 23.72 -6.71
CA ASN A 117 -23.57 23.87 -5.47
C ASN A 117 -23.23 22.83 -4.39
N VAL A 118 -22.14 22.07 -4.53
CA VAL A 118 -21.64 21.14 -3.50
C VAL A 118 -20.22 21.51 -3.06
N HIS A 119 -19.82 21.03 -1.88
CA HIS A 119 -18.49 21.27 -1.32
C HIS A 119 -17.62 20.03 -1.51
N PHE A 120 -16.75 20.04 -2.51
CA PHE A 120 -15.80 18.96 -2.73
C PHE A 120 -14.51 19.19 -1.94
N ILE A 121 -14.24 18.31 -0.97
CA ILE A 121 -13.08 18.40 -0.08
C ILE A 121 -12.37 17.04 -0.09
N PRO A 122 -11.33 16.86 -0.92
CA PRO A 122 -10.61 15.60 -1.01
C PRO A 122 -9.89 15.23 0.29
N GLY A 123 -9.81 13.94 0.58
CA GLY A 123 -9.29 13.42 1.83
C GLY A 123 -8.45 12.15 1.66
N HIS A 124 -7.56 11.90 2.62
CA HIS A 124 -6.77 10.67 2.70
C HIS A 124 -6.51 10.29 4.15
N PRO A 125 -7.26 9.34 4.74
CA PRO A 125 -6.88 8.74 6.01
C PRO A 125 -5.61 7.87 5.81
N LEU A 126 -4.52 8.22 6.49
CA LEU A 126 -3.28 7.44 6.52
C LEU A 126 -3.42 6.26 7.48
N ALA A 127 -4.38 5.40 7.17
CA ALA A 127 -4.73 4.21 7.93
C ALA A 127 -5.13 3.09 6.98
N GLY A 128 -4.65 1.88 7.25
CA GLY A 128 -4.95 0.72 6.42
C GLY A 128 -4.32 -0.55 6.96
N THR A 129 -4.74 -1.67 6.39
CA THR A 129 -4.15 -3.00 6.60
C THR A 129 -3.95 -3.65 5.23
N GLU A 130 -3.23 -4.76 5.17
CA GLU A 130 -3.10 -5.56 3.94
C GLU A 130 -4.41 -6.25 3.51
N TYR A 131 -5.45 -6.27 4.36
CA TYR A 131 -6.73 -6.93 4.07
C TYR A 131 -7.73 -6.01 3.35
N SER A 132 -8.64 -6.62 2.60
CA SER A 132 -9.66 -5.93 1.80
C SER A 132 -11.07 -6.45 2.10
N GLY A 133 -12.08 -5.68 1.67
CA GLY A 133 -13.50 -6.05 1.81
C GLY A 133 -14.15 -5.57 3.13
N PRO A 134 -15.48 -5.73 3.25
CA PRO A 134 -16.27 -5.21 4.37
C PRO A 134 -16.00 -5.91 5.71
N ASP A 135 -15.56 -7.17 5.66
CA ASP A 135 -15.20 -7.97 6.84
C ASP A 135 -13.91 -7.49 7.52
N ALA A 136 -13.02 -6.85 6.76
CA ALA A 136 -11.73 -6.39 7.27
C ALA A 136 -11.82 -5.08 8.07
N GLY A 137 -12.93 -4.35 7.99
CA GLY A 137 -13.08 -3.07 8.67
C GLY A 137 -13.34 -3.18 10.18
N PHE A 138 -12.84 -2.20 10.92
CA PHE A 138 -13.01 -2.08 12.37
C PHE A 138 -13.01 -0.61 12.80
N ALA A 139 -13.67 -0.29 13.91
CA ALA A 139 -13.98 1.11 14.27
C ALA A 139 -12.76 1.91 14.73
N GLU A 140 -11.70 1.24 15.20
CA GLU A 140 -10.47 1.86 15.71
C GLU A 140 -9.45 2.15 14.60
N LEU A 141 -9.74 1.82 13.34
CA LEU A 141 -8.78 1.94 12.23
C LEU A 141 -8.12 3.33 12.15
N PHE A 142 -8.91 4.37 12.41
CA PHE A 142 -8.48 5.77 12.26
C PHE A 142 -7.95 6.40 13.54
N THR A 143 -7.97 5.68 14.67
CA THR A 143 -7.58 6.20 15.98
C THR A 143 -6.09 6.53 16.02
N ASN A 144 -5.77 7.77 16.39
CA ASN A 144 -4.40 8.31 16.42
C ASN A 144 -3.65 8.18 15.08
N ARG A 145 -4.40 8.07 13.98
CA ARG A 145 -3.86 8.11 12.61
C ARG A 145 -4.07 9.49 12.02
N TRP A 146 -3.19 9.88 11.11
CA TRP A 146 -3.36 11.12 10.38
C TRP A 146 -4.44 10.96 9.31
N CYS A 147 -5.24 11.99 9.11
CA CYS A 147 -6.05 12.17 7.91
C CYS A 147 -5.63 13.50 7.30
N ILE A 148 -5.28 13.46 6.01
CA ILE A 148 -4.89 14.66 5.27
C ILE A 148 -6.09 15.13 4.46
N LEU A 149 -6.45 16.39 4.60
CA LEU A 149 -7.39 17.06 3.70
C LEU A 149 -6.60 17.93 2.71
N THR A 150 -7.03 17.95 1.45
CA THR A 150 -6.40 18.80 0.42
C THR A 150 -7.44 19.78 -0.13
N PRO A 151 -7.86 20.78 0.69
CA PRO A 151 -8.89 21.74 0.27
C PRO A 151 -8.45 22.51 -0.99
N LEU A 152 -9.40 22.74 -1.88
CA LEU A 152 -9.23 23.58 -3.08
C LEU A 152 -9.28 25.07 -2.70
N PRO A 153 -8.76 26.00 -3.55
CA PRO A 153 -8.70 27.43 -3.22
C PRO A 153 -10.03 28.05 -2.79
N ASP A 154 -11.14 27.64 -3.40
CA ASP A 154 -12.48 28.17 -3.13
C ASP A 154 -13.31 27.26 -2.19
N THR A 155 -12.65 26.43 -1.38
CA THR A 155 -13.35 25.55 -0.43
C THR A 155 -14.08 26.37 0.62
N ASP A 156 -15.37 26.08 0.81
CA ASP A 156 -16.16 26.68 1.89
C ASP A 156 -15.59 26.33 3.27
N GLU A 157 -15.26 27.36 4.07
CA GLU A 157 -14.61 27.19 5.37
C GLU A 157 -15.48 26.40 6.35
N LYS A 158 -16.81 26.58 6.33
CA LYS A 158 -17.72 25.86 7.24
C LYS A 158 -17.83 24.39 6.88
N ALA A 159 -17.85 24.07 5.59
CA ALA A 159 -17.79 22.70 5.11
C ALA A 159 -16.48 22.02 5.52
N LEU A 160 -15.34 22.72 5.39
CA LEU A 160 -14.04 22.25 5.81
C LEU A 160 -13.95 22.02 7.33
N GLU A 161 -14.44 22.96 8.13
CA GLU A 161 -14.52 22.82 9.60
C GLU A 161 -15.39 21.62 10.00
N LYS A 162 -16.55 21.45 9.35
CA LYS A 162 -17.45 20.32 9.62
C LYS A 162 -16.80 18.98 9.30
N LEU A 163 -16.08 18.88 8.17
CA LEU A 163 -15.36 17.65 7.78
C LEU A 163 -14.12 17.39 8.66
N THR A 164 -13.41 18.44 9.06
CA THR A 164 -12.28 18.36 10.01
C THR A 164 -12.76 17.79 11.34
N ALA A 165 -13.88 18.30 11.84
CA ALA A 165 -14.46 17.84 13.10
C ALA A 165 -15.02 16.40 12.99
N PHE A 166 -15.53 15.99 11.83
CA PHE A 166 -15.88 14.60 11.54
C PHE A 166 -14.68 13.65 11.68
N TRP A 167 -13.57 13.92 11.00
CA TRP A 167 -12.37 13.09 11.09
C TRP A 167 -11.75 13.09 12.49
N THR A 168 -11.82 14.22 13.20
CA THR A 168 -11.40 14.31 14.60
C THR A 168 -12.26 13.41 15.48
N ALA A 169 -13.58 13.38 15.28
CA ALA A 169 -14.49 12.49 16.01
C ALA A 169 -14.26 11.00 15.68
N CYS A 170 -13.84 10.68 14.45
CA CYS A 170 -13.36 9.34 14.09
C CYS A 170 -12.04 8.95 14.80
N GLY A 171 -11.40 9.89 15.51
CA GLY A 171 -10.16 9.68 16.26
C GLY A 171 -8.89 10.04 15.50
N SER A 172 -9.00 10.66 14.33
CA SER A 172 -7.84 11.06 13.52
C SER A 172 -7.24 12.39 13.96
N ARG A 173 -5.95 12.55 13.66
CA ARG A 173 -5.24 13.84 13.66
C ARG A 173 -5.36 14.43 12.26
N LEU A 174 -5.60 15.72 12.14
CA LEU A 174 -5.82 16.37 10.86
C LEU A 174 -4.59 17.19 10.45
N ASP A 175 -4.28 17.14 9.16
CA ASP A 175 -3.31 18.03 8.52
C ASP A 175 -3.85 18.46 7.15
N HIS A 176 -3.45 19.65 6.69
CA HIS A 176 -3.84 20.19 5.39
C HIS A 176 -2.61 20.39 4.51
N MET A 177 -2.71 20.00 3.25
CA MET A 177 -1.65 20.28 2.29
C MET A 177 -2.18 20.43 0.86
N ASP A 178 -1.36 21.06 0.03
CA ASP A 178 -1.57 21.11 -1.41
C ASP A 178 -1.59 19.69 -2.03
N PRO A 179 -2.46 19.41 -3.02
CA PRO A 179 -2.58 18.08 -3.62
C PRO A 179 -1.28 17.55 -4.26
N GLN A 180 -0.50 18.41 -4.91
CA GLN A 180 0.78 18.01 -5.51
C GLN A 180 1.82 17.74 -4.43
N HIS A 181 1.81 18.53 -3.35
CA HIS A 181 2.67 18.27 -2.20
C HIS A 181 2.32 16.93 -1.51
N HIS A 182 1.03 16.65 -1.32
CA HIS A 182 0.55 15.35 -0.83
C HIS A 182 1.12 14.21 -1.65
N ASP A 183 0.91 14.26 -2.96
CA ASP A 183 1.28 13.18 -3.87
C ASP A 183 2.80 12.92 -3.90
N LEU A 184 3.61 13.97 -3.74
CA LEU A 184 5.06 13.87 -3.57
C LEU A 184 5.47 13.25 -2.22
N VAL A 185 4.86 13.70 -1.11
CA VAL A 185 5.14 13.15 0.23
C VAL A 185 4.76 11.68 0.29
N LEU A 186 3.57 11.33 -0.20
CA LEU A 186 3.08 9.94 -0.20
C LEU A 186 3.86 9.05 -1.17
N ALA A 187 4.43 9.60 -2.24
CA ALA A 187 5.34 8.86 -3.11
C ALA A 187 6.51 8.26 -2.33
N ILE A 188 7.14 9.03 -1.43
CA ILE A 188 8.30 8.56 -0.65
C ILE A 188 7.90 7.77 0.59
N VAL A 189 6.88 8.19 1.35
CA VAL A 189 6.56 7.54 2.64
C VAL A 189 5.64 6.31 2.51
N SER A 190 4.99 6.12 1.36
CA SER A 190 4.02 5.02 1.17
C SER A 190 4.20 4.28 -0.15
N HIS A 191 4.18 4.98 -1.29
CA HIS A 191 4.10 4.32 -2.60
C HIS A 191 5.39 3.60 -2.97
N LEU A 192 6.54 4.26 -2.85
CA LEU A 192 7.83 3.67 -3.11
C LEU A 192 8.09 2.45 -2.20
N PRO A 193 7.88 2.50 -0.86
CA PRO A 193 7.98 1.32 0.00
C PRO A 193 7.20 0.09 -0.50
N HIS A 194 5.96 0.27 -0.98
CA HIS A 194 5.17 -0.84 -1.54
C HIS A 194 5.74 -1.35 -2.86
N ILE A 195 6.17 -0.46 -3.76
CA ILE A 195 6.78 -0.85 -5.05
C ILE A 195 8.06 -1.66 -4.81
N ILE A 196 8.92 -1.22 -3.88
CA ILE A 196 10.13 -1.96 -3.49
C ILE A 196 9.77 -3.32 -2.89
N ALA A 197 8.72 -3.39 -2.07
CA ALA A 197 8.22 -4.65 -1.52
C ALA A 197 7.73 -5.63 -2.59
N TYR A 198 6.92 -5.17 -3.55
CA TYR A 198 6.51 -6.00 -4.68
C TYR A 198 7.72 -6.48 -5.49
N ASN A 199 8.68 -5.60 -5.76
CA ASN A 199 9.85 -5.93 -6.58
C ASN A 199 10.79 -6.94 -5.91
N ILE A 200 11.08 -6.79 -4.60
CA ILE A 200 11.94 -7.74 -3.89
C ILE A 200 11.28 -9.12 -3.74
N VAL A 201 9.96 -9.16 -3.52
CA VAL A 201 9.21 -10.42 -3.46
C VAL A 201 9.18 -11.10 -4.84
N GLY A 202 8.96 -10.33 -5.91
CA GLY A 202 9.04 -10.83 -7.28
C GLY A 202 10.43 -11.40 -7.61
N THR A 203 11.50 -10.65 -7.30
CA THR A 203 12.89 -11.09 -7.48
C THR A 203 13.16 -12.42 -6.77
N ALA A 204 12.68 -12.56 -5.53
CA ALA A 204 12.87 -13.79 -4.75
C ALA A 204 12.08 -14.97 -5.33
N SER A 205 10.85 -14.74 -5.81
CA SER A 205 10.03 -15.75 -6.50
C SER A 205 10.72 -16.29 -7.75
N ASP A 206 11.26 -15.39 -8.58
CA ASP A 206 11.98 -15.78 -9.82
C ASP A 206 13.23 -16.61 -9.50
N LEU A 207 13.95 -16.27 -8.43
CA LEU A 207 15.11 -17.03 -7.98
C LEU A 207 14.75 -18.39 -7.38
N GLU A 208 13.60 -18.53 -6.71
CA GLU A 208 13.12 -19.82 -6.18
C GLU A 208 12.83 -20.82 -7.31
N LEU A 209 12.28 -20.35 -8.44
CA LEU A 209 12.08 -21.16 -9.63
C LEU A 209 13.40 -21.73 -10.19
N VAL A 210 14.49 -20.96 -10.08
CA VAL A 210 15.82 -21.35 -10.57
C VAL A 210 16.59 -22.21 -9.54
N THR A 211 16.47 -21.91 -8.24
CA THR A 211 17.33 -22.48 -7.18
C THR A 211 16.67 -23.60 -6.35
N LYS A 212 15.38 -23.87 -6.57
CA LYS A 212 14.55 -24.92 -5.92
C LYS A 212 14.79 -25.05 -4.40
N SER A 213 13.96 -24.34 -3.62
CA SER A 213 13.61 -24.63 -2.21
C SER A 213 14.48 -23.99 -1.13
N LYS A 214 14.46 -22.66 -0.98
CA LYS A 214 15.02 -21.98 0.23
C LYS A 214 14.35 -20.64 0.59
N VAL A 215 13.67 -19.94 -0.33
CA VAL A 215 13.15 -18.58 -0.08
C VAL A 215 12.05 -18.58 0.98
N ILE A 216 11.01 -19.40 0.81
CA ILE A 216 9.92 -19.50 1.80
C ILE A 216 10.47 -19.99 3.15
N LYS A 217 11.36 -20.99 3.14
CA LYS A 217 11.90 -21.62 4.35
C LYS A 217 12.77 -20.68 5.21
N TYR A 218 13.45 -19.71 4.61
CA TYR A 218 14.31 -18.74 5.31
C TYR A 218 13.77 -17.31 5.32
N SER A 219 12.50 -17.11 5.00
CA SER A 219 11.82 -15.81 4.98
C SER A 219 11.72 -15.11 6.35
N ALA A 220 12.17 -15.76 7.44
CA ALA A 220 11.97 -15.34 8.82
C ALA A 220 12.70 -14.05 9.24
N SER A 221 13.75 -13.62 8.53
CA SER A 221 14.53 -12.43 8.88
C SER A 221 14.38 -11.33 7.82
N GLY A 222 13.52 -10.33 8.08
CA GLY A 222 13.35 -9.12 7.28
C GLY A 222 12.51 -9.27 6.00
N PHE A 223 12.63 -10.38 5.26
CA PHE A 223 11.85 -10.61 4.04
C PHE A 223 10.34 -10.68 4.32
N ARG A 224 9.96 -11.27 5.46
CA ARG A 224 8.56 -11.33 5.93
C ARG A 224 7.87 -9.96 5.95
N ASP A 225 8.54 -8.90 6.38
CA ASP A 225 7.93 -7.56 6.46
C ASP A 225 7.61 -7.00 5.07
N PHE A 226 8.44 -7.28 4.06
CA PHE A 226 8.13 -6.97 2.66
C PHE A 226 6.98 -7.80 2.11
N THR A 227 6.90 -9.10 2.46
CA THR A 227 5.78 -9.96 2.00
C THR A 227 4.42 -9.47 2.49
N ARG A 228 4.35 -8.84 3.67
CA ARG A 228 3.11 -8.24 4.17
C ARG A 228 2.64 -7.10 3.27
N LEU A 229 3.52 -6.17 2.91
CA LEU A 229 3.18 -5.06 2.00
C LEU A 229 2.79 -5.58 0.61
N ALA A 230 3.54 -6.56 0.09
CA ALA A 230 3.27 -7.18 -1.20
C ALA A 230 1.98 -8.03 -1.25
N ALA A 231 1.38 -8.35 -0.11
CA ALA A 231 0.09 -9.03 -0.03
C ALA A 231 -1.12 -8.08 -0.19
N SER A 232 -0.87 -6.76 -0.27
CA SER A 232 -1.91 -5.76 -0.48
C SER A 232 -2.63 -5.92 -1.83
N ASP A 233 -3.83 -5.36 -1.94
CA ASP A 233 -4.68 -5.50 -3.13
C ASP A 233 -4.00 -4.98 -4.41
N PRO A 234 -3.88 -5.82 -5.46
CA PRO A 234 -3.19 -5.44 -6.69
C PRO A 234 -3.95 -4.39 -7.51
N THR A 235 -5.29 -4.31 -7.38
CA THR A 235 -6.08 -3.31 -8.11
C THR A 235 -5.81 -1.91 -7.57
N MET A 236 -5.82 -1.76 -6.24
CA MET A 236 -5.48 -0.53 -5.54
C MET A 236 -4.06 -0.07 -5.91
N TRP A 237 -3.06 -0.95 -5.78
CA TRP A 237 -1.66 -0.56 -6.02
C TRP A 237 -1.33 -0.29 -7.48
N ARG A 238 -1.98 -0.99 -8.42
CA ARG A 238 -1.95 -0.61 -9.84
C ARG A 238 -2.46 0.82 -10.02
N ASP A 239 -3.63 1.13 -9.47
CA ASP A 239 -4.23 2.44 -9.64
C ASP A 239 -3.37 3.54 -9.00
N VAL A 240 -2.80 3.32 -7.82
CA VAL A 240 -1.85 4.26 -7.21
C VAL A 240 -0.66 4.53 -8.13
N CYS A 241 -0.07 3.49 -8.72
CA CYS A 241 1.06 3.66 -9.65
C CYS A 241 0.69 4.45 -10.90
N LEU A 242 -0.51 4.22 -11.45
CA LEU A 242 -0.99 4.93 -12.64
C LEU A 242 -1.34 6.39 -12.35
N HIS A 243 -1.86 6.68 -11.15
CA HIS A 243 -2.41 7.98 -10.79
C HIS A 243 -1.45 8.88 -10.02
N ASN A 244 -0.28 8.37 -9.61
CA ASN A 244 0.81 9.16 -9.06
C ASN A 244 2.15 8.89 -9.78
N LYS A 245 2.08 8.60 -11.08
CA LYS A 245 3.19 8.14 -11.90
C LYS A 245 4.42 9.03 -11.78
N ASP A 246 4.28 10.34 -11.96
CA ASP A 246 5.42 11.24 -12.09
C ASP A 246 6.19 11.39 -10.77
N ALA A 247 5.50 11.57 -9.64
CA ALA A 247 6.13 11.62 -8.32
C ALA A 247 6.75 10.25 -7.94
N ILE A 248 6.10 9.14 -8.32
CA ILE A 248 6.67 7.79 -8.13
C ILE A 248 7.97 7.62 -8.94
N LEU A 249 7.99 8.05 -10.20
CA LEU A 249 9.18 7.97 -11.04
C LEU A 249 10.32 8.83 -10.52
N GLU A 250 10.02 10.03 -9.99
CA GLU A 250 11.01 10.87 -9.31
C GLU A 250 11.64 10.14 -8.12
N MET A 251 10.83 9.54 -7.25
CA MET A 251 11.33 8.82 -6.07
C MET A 251 12.05 7.52 -6.44
N LEU A 252 11.60 6.80 -7.47
CA LEU A 252 12.32 5.64 -7.99
C LEU A 252 13.68 6.00 -8.58
N GLY A 253 13.80 7.16 -9.25
CA GLY A 253 15.08 7.67 -9.75
C GLY A 253 16.08 7.87 -8.62
N ARG A 254 15.69 8.64 -7.59
CA ARG A 254 16.51 8.89 -6.40
C ARG A 254 16.90 7.59 -5.69
N PHE A 255 15.94 6.70 -5.47
CA PHE A 255 16.20 5.40 -4.85
C PHE A 255 17.20 4.55 -5.65
N SER A 256 17.09 4.57 -6.99
CA SER A 256 17.99 3.81 -7.85
C SER A 256 19.43 4.33 -7.80
N GLU A 257 19.60 5.65 -7.74
CA GLU A 257 20.92 6.29 -7.56
C GLU A 257 21.54 5.93 -6.21
N ASP A 258 20.75 6.01 -5.13
CA ASP A 258 21.17 5.62 -3.79
C ASP A 258 21.58 4.14 -3.74
N LEU A 259 20.79 3.26 -4.34
CA LEU A 259 21.07 1.83 -4.41
C LEU A 259 22.33 1.53 -5.23
N ALA A 260 22.57 2.24 -6.34
CA ALA A 260 23.79 2.12 -7.11
C ALA A 260 25.02 2.56 -6.31
N SER A 261 24.89 3.60 -5.48
CA SER A 261 25.96 4.04 -4.57
C SER A 261 26.25 3.01 -3.47
N LEU A 262 25.21 2.43 -2.88
CA LEU A 262 25.33 1.34 -1.91
C LEU A 262 26.00 0.11 -2.54
N GLN A 263 25.62 -0.25 -3.76
CA GLN A 263 26.23 -1.36 -4.50
C GLN A 263 27.74 -1.12 -4.74
N ARG A 264 28.16 0.11 -5.08
CA ARG A 264 29.58 0.45 -5.22
C ARG A 264 30.34 0.31 -3.91
N SER A 265 29.77 0.81 -2.81
CA SER A 265 30.36 0.71 -1.47
C SER A 265 30.61 -0.76 -1.09
N ILE A 266 29.64 -1.64 -1.35
CA ILE A 266 29.79 -3.10 -1.14
C ILE A 266 30.88 -3.67 -2.06
N ARG A 267 30.86 -3.33 -3.36
CA ARG A 267 31.81 -3.85 -4.36
C ARG A 267 33.26 -3.53 -4.01
N TRP A 268 33.50 -2.36 -3.43
CA TRP A 268 34.84 -1.90 -3.06
C TRP A 268 35.20 -2.16 -1.60
N GLY A 269 34.29 -2.74 -0.80
CA GLY A 269 34.52 -3.01 0.61
C GLY A 269 34.65 -1.74 1.46
N ASP A 270 33.97 -0.66 1.08
CA ASP A 270 33.96 0.61 1.81
C ASP A 270 33.10 0.50 3.08
N GLY A 271 33.70 -0.04 4.14
CA GLY A 271 33.02 -0.30 5.41
C GLY A 271 32.56 0.96 6.14
N GLU A 272 33.26 2.08 5.97
CA GLU A 272 32.92 3.36 6.62
C GLU A 272 31.64 3.94 6.00
N ALA A 273 31.57 4.01 4.67
CA ALA A 273 30.37 4.48 3.97
C ALA A 273 29.12 3.64 4.32
N LEU A 274 29.29 2.32 4.47
CA LEU A 274 28.22 1.41 4.91
C LEU A 274 27.77 1.70 6.34
N PHE A 275 28.74 1.84 7.27
CA PHE A 275 28.45 2.12 8.68
C PHE A 275 27.71 3.44 8.87
N ASP A 276 28.14 4.49 8.17
CA ASP A 276 27.54 5.81 8.24
C ASP A 276 26.10 5.80 7.73
N LEU A 277 25.85 5.13 6.60
CA LEU A 277 24.50 4.97 6.07
C LEU A 277 23.58 4.26 7.07
N PHE A 278 24.02 3.13 7.64
CA PHE A 278 23.21 2.36 8.60
C PHE A 278 22.97 3.12 9.91
N THR A 279 23.95 3.90 10.36
CA THR A 279 23.82 4.75 11.55
C THR A 279 22.80 5.86 11.33
N ARG A 280 22.87 6.55 10.19
CA ARG A 280 21.93 7.62 9.82
C ARG A 280 20.49 7.11 9.72
N THR A 281 20.26 5.95 9.09
CA THR A 281 18.89 5.42 8.92
C THR A 281 18.29 4.90 10.23
N ARG A 282 19.12 4.45 11.19
CA ARG A 282 18.67 4.09 12.54
C ARG A 282 18.06 5.28 13.30
N ALA A 283 18.60 6.49 13.10
CA ALA A 283 18.06 7.70 13.74
C ALA A 283 16.63 8.02 13.25
N VAL A 284 16.35 7.82 11.96
CA VAL A 284 15.01 8.02 11.39
C VAL A 284 13.99 7.09 12.04
N ARG A 285 14.33 5.79 12.20
CA ARG A 285 13.45 4.82 12.88
C ARG A 285 13.12 5.26 14.31
N ARG A 286 14.11 5.77 15.05
CA ARG A 286 13.90 6.26 16.42
C ARG A 286 12.95 7.45 16.45
N GLY A 287 13.10 8.40 15.51
CA GLY A 287 12.18 9.53 15.37
C GLY A 287 10.72 9.11 15.11
N ILE A 288 10.49 8.04 14.34
CA ILE A 288 9.14 7.50 14.09
C ILE A 288 8.51 6.93 15.38
N ILE A 289 9.30 6.24 16.20
CA ILE A 289 8.87 5.70 17.51
C ILE A 289 8.56 6.84 18.47
N ASP A 290 9.46 7.83 18.57
CA ASP A 290 9.29 8.99 19.46
C ASP A 290 8.03 9.82 19.07
N ALA A 291 7.67 9.83 17.78
CA ALA A 291 6.44 10.46 17.27
C ALA A 291 5.16 9.63 17.50
N GLY A 292 5.27 8.44 18.12
CA GLY A 292 4.15 7.56 18.43
C GLY A 292 3.49 6.92 17.21
N GLN A 293 4.17 6.91 16.05
CA GLN A 293 3.66 6.27 14.83
C GLN A 293 3.92 4.76 14.80
N GLU A 294 4.71 4.27 15.76
CA GLU A 294 5.16 2.89 15.88
C GLU A 294 5.56 2.57 17.33
N VAL A 295 5.58 1.28 17.70
CA VAL A 295 6.01 0.82 19.02
C VAL A 295 7.45 0.28 19.03
N ASP A 296 8.17 0.50 20.13
CA ASP A 296 9.52 -0.07 20.37
C ASP A 296 9.42 -1.51 20.90
N ALA A 297 8.65 -2.36 20.21
CA ALA A 297 8.51 -3.77 20.54
C ALA A 297 8.88 -4.63 19.32
N PRO A 298 9.80 -5.60 19.46
CA PRO A 298 10.15 -6.46 18.34
C PRO A 298 9.00 -7.42 18.04
N ASP A 299 8.60 -7.47 16.77
CA ASP A 299 7.32 -8.03 16.39
C ASP A 299 7.44 -9.38 15.65
N PHE A 300 7.92 -10.39 16.39
CA PHE A 300 8.25 -11.74 15.90
C PHE A 300 7.03 -12.66 15.65
N GLY A 301 5.92 -12.12 15.16
CA GLY A 301 4.67 -12.89 14.95
C GLY A 301 3.41 -12.31 15.61
N ARG A 302 3.54 -11.14 16.23
CA ARG A 302 2.51 -10.11 16.38
C ARG A 302 1.22 -10.50 17.13
N GLN A 303 1.35 -10.77 18.44
CA GLN A 303 0.35 -10.70 19.54
C GLN A 303 -1.08 -11.27 19.37
N ALA A 304 -1.40 -12.00 18.30
CA ALA A 304 -2.74 -12.58 18.06
C ALA A 304 -2.93 -14.01 18.63
N ALA A 305 -2.11 -14.45 19.59
CA ALA A 305 -2.31 -15.75 20.27
C ALA A 305 -3.08 -15.66 21.59
N VAL A 306 -3.43 -14.46 22.09
CA VAL A 306 -4.15 -14.30 23.37
C VAL A 306 -5.46 -13.55 23.16
N ARG A 307 -6.40 -14.14 22.42
CA ARG A 307 -7.85 -13.82 22.49
C ARG A 307 -8.74 -14.83 21.75
N SER A 308 -8.38 -16.12 21.81
CA SER A 308 -9.28 -17.21 21.38
C SER A 308 -9.02 -18.48 22.18
N THR A 309 -9.61 -18.56 23.36
CA THR A 309 -9.99 -19.84 24.02
C THR A 309 -11.25 -19.62 24.85
N ALA A 310 -12.35 -19.24 24.19
CA ALA A 310 -13.66 -19.59 24.73
C ALA A 310 -13.98 -21.01 24.24
N PRO A 311 -14.18 -22.01 25.11
CA PRO A 311 -14.50 -23.36 24.66
C PRO A 311 -15.92 -23.38 24.07
N PRO A 312 -16.18 -24.17 23.01
CA PRO A 312 -17.52 -24.30 22.48
C PRO A 312 -18.42 -24.99 23.51
N GLN A 313 -19.55 -24.35 23.83
CA GLN A 313 -20.63 -24.99 24.57
C GLN A 313 -21.25 -26.05 23.66
N SER A 314 -20.95 -27.33 23.91
CA SER A 314 -21.70 -28.44 23.32
C SER A 314 -22.82 -28.87 24.28
N ALA A 315 -24.04 -28.70 23.79
CA ALA A 315 -25.23 -29.27 24.40
C ALA A 315 -25.25 -30.79 24.24
N GLY A 316 -25.60 -31.49 25.33
CA GLY A 316 -26.36 -32.73 25.29
C GLY A 316 -25.58 -34.05 25.09
N ARG A 317 -25.33 -34.75 26.21
CA ARG A 317 -25.94 -36.06 26.55
C ARG A 317 -25.29 -36.62 27.81
N ARG A 318 -26.10 -36.87 28.86
CA ARG A 318 -25.76 -37.84 29.92
C ARG A 318 -25.95 -39.24 29.35
N PRO A 319 -25.18 -40.24 29.84
CA PRO A 319 -25.79 -41.11 30.83
C PRO A 319 -24.91 -41.45 32.03
N SER A 320 -25.64 -41.72 33.10
CA SER A 320 -25.36 -42.49 34.32
C SER A 320 -24.08 -43.33 34.45
N GLY A 321 -23.50 -43.27 35.65
CA GLY A 321 -23.21 -44.50 36.40
C GLY A 321 -21.76 -44.68 36.85
N ILE A 322 -21.61 -44.80 38.17
CA ILE A 322 -20.53 -45.48 38.90
C ILE A 322 -19.29 -44.63 39.27
N LYS A 323 -19.21 -44.35 40.57
CA LYS A 323 -18.00 -44.11 41.39
C LYS A 323 -17.81 -45.37 42.28
N PRO A 324 -16.74 -45.54 43.09
CA PRO A 324 -15.38 -44.95 43.11
C PRO A 324 -14.26 -45.99 43.44
N ALA A 325 -12.98 -45.59 43.44
CA ALA A 325 -11.91 -46.10 44.34
C ALA A 325 -10.66 -45.20 44.18
N LEU A 326 -10.16 -44.54 45.24
CA LEU A 326 -8.98 -44.92 46.06
C LEU A 326 -7.69 -45.13 45.23
N ALA A 327 -6.49 -44.65 45.55
CA ALA A 327 -5.94 -43.99 46.73
C ALA A 327 -4.55 -43.37 46.37
N LEU A 328 -4.17 -42.39 47.18
CA LEU A 328 -2.86 -41.85 47.60
C LEU A 328 -1.58 -41.82 46.71
N PRO A 329 -0.69 -40.82 46.97
CA PRO A 329 0.52 -40.53 46.22
C PRO A 329 1.77 -41.16 46.87
N LEU A 330 2.89 -41.22 46.12
CA LEU A 330 4.21 -41.37 46.73
C LEU A 330 5.23 -40.42 46.10
N ARG A 331 5.84 -39.64 47.01
CA ARG A 331 7.04 -38.82 46.84
C ARG A 331 8.28 -39.68 46.64
N MET A 332 9.24 -39.19 45.87
CA MET A 332 10.69 -39.06 46.18
C MET A 332 11.26 -38.14 45.07
N ALA A 333 11.81 -36.94 45.28
CA ALA A 333 12.81 -36.43 46.22
C ALA A 333 14.19 -37.08 46.10
N ILE A 334 15.15 -36.23 45.66
CA ILE A 334 16.60 -36.14 45.97
C ILE A 334 17.39 -36.09 44.65
N SER A 335 18.05 -35.00 44.21
CA SER A 335 19.00 -34.02 44.80
C SER A 335 20.48 -34.32 44.53
N ILE A 336 21.10 -33.34 43.82
CA ILE A 336 22.40 -32.67 44.08
C ILE A 336 23.67 -33.22 43.41
N VAL A 337 24.57 -32.26 43.17
CA VAL A 337 26.03 -32.26 42.85
C VAL A 337 26.30 -32.09 41.33
N GLY A 338 26.83 -30.99 40.78
CA GLY A 338 27.65 -29.88 41.28
C GLY A 338 29.14 -30.24 41.26
N LEU A 339 29.93 -29.99 40.20
CA LEU A 339 30.87 -28.85 40.06
C LEU A 339 31.99 -29.21 39.02
N PRO A 340 32.89 -28.26 38.63
CA PRO A 340 33.46 -28.12 37.27
C PRO A 340 35.02 -28.29 37.22
N PHE A 341 35.67 -27.63 36.23
CA PHE A 341 37.12 -27.55 35.87
C PHE A 341 37.61 -28.68 34.91
N SER A 342 38.54 -28.51 33.96
CA SER A 342 39.58 -27.49 33.72
C SER A 342 40.02 -27.49 32.24
N SER A 343 40.73 -26.43 31.86
CA SER A 343 41.52 -26.19 30.65
C SER A 343 42.80 -27.05 30.56
N PHE A 344 43.22 -27.49 29.36
CA PHE A 344 44.59 -27.44 28.82
C PHE A 344 44.71 -28.14 27.44
N GLY A 345 45.57 -27.64 26.55
CA GLY A 345 46.26 -28.47 25.54
C GLY A 345 46.20 -28.00 24.08
N MET A 346 47.27 -27.31 23.64
CA MET A 346 47.63 -27.07 22.24
C MET A 346 48.12 -28.36 21.53
N ALA A 347 47.89 -28.47 20.21
CA ALA A 347 48.87 -29.00 19.23
C ALA A 347 48.44 -28.74 17.76
N GLU A 348 49.31 -28.01 17.05
CA GLU A 348 49.79 -28.13 15.66
C GLU A 348 48.89 -28.37 14.41
N SER A 349 49.08 -27.42 13.47
CA SER A 349 49.48 -27.60 12.06
C SER A 349 48.47 -28.11 11.01
N ALA A 350 48.04 -27.19 10.13
CA ALA A 350 48.15 -27.40 8.68
C ALA A 350 48.15 -26.06 7.93
N LYS A 351 49.27 -25.77 7.28
CA LYS A 351 49.53 -24.64 6.37
C LYS A 351 48.66 -24.74 5.11
N ARG A 352 48.06 -23.64 4.66
CA ARG A 352 47.85 -23.38 3.22
C ARG A 352 48.27 -21.95 2.88
N THR A 353 49.35 -21.89 2.12
CA THR A 353 50.01 -20.72 1.57
C THR A 353 49.10 -20.01 0.56
N VAL A 354 48.93 -18.70 0.76
CA VAL A 354 48.43 -17.75 -0.24
C VAL A 354 49.60 -17.40 -1.15
N ALA A 355 49.48 -17.68 -2.45
CA ALA A 355 50.43 -17.21 -3.45
C ALA A 355 50.00 -15.83 -3.94
N ILE A 356 50.85 -14.83 -3.67
CA ILE A 356 50.82 -13.48 -4.23
C ILE A 356 51.70 -13.52 -5.48
N LEU A 357 51.20 -13.07 -6.62
CA LEU A 357 52.01 -12.78 -7.82
C LEU A 357 52.04 -11.26 -8.10
N PRO A 358 53.19 -10.70 -8.50
CA PRO A 358 53.40 -9.26 -8.67
C PRO A 358 52.96 -8.76 -10.07
N PRO A 359 52.91 -7.43 -10.30
CA PRO A 359 52.40 -6.86 -11.54
C PRO A 359 53.48 -6.85 -12.64
N CYS A 360 53.11 -7.21 -13.87
CA CYS A 360 53.94 -6.99 -15.05
C CYS A 360 53.33 -5.92 -15.95
N ALA A 361 54.05 -4.81 -16.08
CA ALA A 361 53.86 -3.81 -17.12
C ALA A 361 54.80 -4.12 -18.30
N GLY A 362 54.37 -3.81 -19.53
CA GLY A 362 55.27 -3.54 -20.66
C GLY A 362 55.17 -4.49 -21.86
N ASN A 363 54.67 -3.91 -22.97
CA ASN A 363 54.82 -4.27 -24.39
C ASN A 363 55.88 -5.33 -24.76
N THR A 364 55.48 -6.35 -25.52
CA THR A 364 55.94 -6.63 -26.91
C THR A 364 55.21 -7.84 -27.49
N ALA A 365 55.05 -7.84 -28.82
CA ALA A 365 54.16 -8.67 -29.60
C ALA A 365 54.57 -10.15 -29.74
N CYS A 366 53.58 -11.05 -29.85
CA CYS A 366 53.72 -12.30 -30.60
C CYS A 366 52.36 -12.75 -31.16
N PRO A 367 52.20 -12.92 -32.49
CA PRO A 367 50.96 -13.34 -33.14
C PRO A 367 50.98 -14.86 -33.39
N ALA A 368 50.02 -15.61 -32.85
CA ALA A 368 49.52 -16.91 -33.33
C ALA A 368 48.90 -17.72 -32.17
N CYS A 369 47.69 -17.35 -31.77
CA CYS A 369 46.71 -18.25 -31.15
C CYS A 369 45.32 -17.71 -31.52
N ALA A 370 45.05 -17.69 -32.82
CA ALA A 370 43.72 -17.44 -33.37
C ALA A 370 43.08 -18.80 -33.65
N SER A 371 42.20 -19.25 -32.75
CA SER A 371 41.06 -20.12 -33.07
C SER A 371 40.09 -20.06 -31.90
N ASP A 372 38.82 -19.87 -32.21
CA ASP A 372 37.66 -20.06 -31.33
C ASP A 372 37.40 -18.99 -30.25
N CYS A 373 36.89 -17.83 -30.71
CA CYS A 373 35.94 -17.08 -29.90
C CYS A 373 35.01 -16.24 -30.81
N ALA A 374 33.84 -16.79 -31.11
CA ALA A 374 32.77 -16.10 -31.81
C ALA A 374 31.60 -15.84 -30.84
N LEU A 375 31.22 -14.56 -30.75
CA LEU A 375 29.86 -14.02 -30.49
C LEU A 375 29.34 -14.16 -29.04
N THR A 376 28.80 -13.14 -28.36
CA THR A 376 28.21 -11.87 -28.82
C THR A 376 28.09 -10.91 -27.63
N SER A 377 28.52 -9.66 -27.78
CA SER A 377 28.26 -8.54 -26.86
C SER A 377 27.15 -7.65 -27.44
N VAL A 378 26.05 -7.45 -26.72
CA VAL A 378 25.01 -6.48 -27.08
C VAL A 378 25.27 -5.18 -26.35
N SER A 379 25.52 -4.12 -27.12
CA SER A 379 25.66 -2.73 -26.66
C SER A 379 24.33 -2.01 -26.83
N PHE A 380 23.78 -1.43 -25.76
CA PHE A 380 22.65 -0.50 -25.82
C PHE A 380 23.12 0.89 -26.27
N ARG A 381 22.53 1.41 -27.34
CA ARG A 381 22.51 2.85 -27.64
C ARG A 381 21.07 3.32 -27.78
N SER A 382 20.78 4.38 -27.02
CA SER A 382 19.58 5.21 -27.02
C SER A 382 19.24 5.74 -28.42
N ALA A 383 17.96 5.69 -28.80
CA ALA A 383 17.40 6.46 -29.90
C ALA A 383 16.12 7.16 -29.45
N LEU A 384 16.18 8.50 -29.48
CA LEU A 384 15.06 9.44 -29.41
C LEU A 384 14.19 9.28 -30.66
N ILE A 385 12.86 9.36 -30.50
CA ILE A 385 11.91 9.46 -31.61
C ILE A 385 11.10 10.74 -31.41
N ASN A 386 11.03 11.57 -32.45
CA ASN A 386 9.96 12.56 -32.65
C ASN A 386 9.48 12.43 -34.12
N PRO A 387 8.17 12.59 -34.42
CA PRO A 387 7.52 12.02 -35.60
C PRO A 387 7.20 13.04 -36.71
N SER A 388 7.15 12.59 -37.97
CA SER A 388 6.35 13.21 -39.06
C SER A 388 6.42 12.43 -40.38
N SER A 389 5.30 12.43 -41.13
CA SER A 389 5.03 11.98 -42.53
C SER A 389 5.08 10.46 -42.81
N LEU A 390 3.97 9.74 -43.08
CA LEU A 390 3.11 9.72 -44.31
C LEU A 390 3.98 9.46 -45.57
N THR A 391 3.81 8.40 -46.40
CA THR A 391 2.60 7.89 -47.06
C THR A 391 2.75 6.49 -47.68
N GLU A 392 1.58 5.83 -47.86
CA GLU A 392 1.08 5.00 -48.99
C GLU A 392 1.66 3.65 -49.44
N ASN A 393 0.73 2.67 -49.58
CA ASN A 393 0.54 1.83 -50.78
C ASN A 393 -0.76 0.99 -50.72
N GLY A 394 -1.64 1.12 -51.73
CA GLY A 394 -2.55 0.06 -52.22
C GLY A 394 -4.08 0.34 -52.25
N PRO A 395 -4.85 -0.15 -53.25
CA PRO A 395 -5.50 0.75 -54.22
C PRO A 395 -7.01 0.47 -54.55
N VAL A 396 -7.53 1.35 -55.42
CA VAL A 396 -8.62 1.24 -56.42
C VAL A 396 -10.07 1.55 -56.01
N SER A 397 -10.59 2.66 -56.57
CA SER A 397 -11.92 2.72 -57.21
C SER A 397 -11.99 3.96 -58.13
N GLU A 398 -12.28 3.72 -59.40
CA GLU A 398 -12.47 4.69 -60.47
C GLU A 398 -13.71 5.58 -60.26
N THR A 399 -13.64 6.87 -60.63
CA THR A 399 -14.68 7.51 -61.45
C THR A 399 -14.10 8.76 -62.15
N ILE A 400 -14.32 8.85 -63.45
CA ILE A 400 -13.93 9.96 -64.35
C ILE A 400 -15.14 10.91 -64.52
N ALA A 401 -14.93 12.22 -64.41
CA ALA A 401 -15.66 13.26 -65.17
C ALA A 401 -14.92 14.62 -65.12
N PRO A 402 -15.05 15.52 -66.13
CA PRO A 402 -13.97 16.43 -66.54
C PRO A 402 -14.13 17.92 -66.15
N LEU A 403 -12.97 18.58 -66.14
CA LEU A 403 -12.64 20.00 -66.46
C LEU A 403 -13.75 21.07 -66.43
N GLY A 404 -13.53 22.10 -65.61
CA GLY A 404 -14.21 23.40 -65.70
C GLY A 404 -13.50 24.53 -64.94
N MET A 405 -12.76 25.36 -65.70
CA MET A 405 -12.52 26.81 -65.56
C MET A 405 -11.80 27.40 -64.32
N GLU A 406 -10.55 27.82 -64.58
CA GLU A 406 -9.96 29.14 -64.23
C GLU A 406 -10.97 30.30 -64.38
N THR A 407 -10.96 31.44 -63.68
CA THR A 407 -10.02 32.14 -62.78
C THR A 407 -10.74 33.33 -62.10
N ASN A 408 -10.10 33.86 -61.05
CA ASN A 408 -10.14 35.24 -60.51
C ASN A 408 -11.30 35.70 -59.61
N ALA A 409 -11.10 35.54 -58.30
CA ALA A 409 -10.94 36.63 -57.32
C ALA A 409 -10.37 36.09 -56.01
#